data_AF-A0A4Y7TQD2-F1
#
_entry.id   AF-A0A4Y7TQD2-F1
#
_cell.length_a   1.000
_cell.length_b   1.000
_cell.length_c   1.000
_cell.angle_alpha   90.00
_cell.angle_beta   90.00
_cell.angle_gamma   90.00
#
_symmetry.space_group_name_H-M   'P 1'
#
loop_
_entity.id
_entity.type
_entity.pdbx_description
1 polymer ?
#
loop_
_entity_poly.entity_id
_entity_poly.type
_entity_poly.pdbx_seq_one_letter_code
_entity_poly.pdbx_strand_id
1 'polypeptide(L)'
;MDLSSEFSRLFTSNHAPSEGEIKSIGQKISALEQKIDTINASNLELPRLKRERQAHQGLLSATRRIPVDVVGEILIFAIGGGALTGQDRKRVTDLCLVSRTWREAAMVTHCLWVSYELKMPCHPQDCEYAESWLKRSGCMAKTLSIDYPPDSSVFKYWALSTPNLIKFLKDGPTLQSIVISCDSPSPLRNLMQGLWTSTPGESLPWASVKFFRVDVRTDWEEHGQSGRTSTFLQYLPPIPILSF
;
A
#
# COMPACT_ATOMS: atom_id res chain seq x y z
N MET A 1 25.85 -46.71 -20.43
CA MET A 1 27.04 -46.61 -19.58
C MET A 1 27.86 -47.85 -19.87
N ASP A 2 28.97 -47.71 -20.60
CA ASP A 2 29.86 -48.84 -20.89
C ASP A 2 30.58 -49.23 -19.60
N LEU A 3 30.05 -50.23 -18.90
CA LEU A 3 30.82 -51.00 -17.92
C LEU A 3 31.97 -51.61 -18.72
N SER A 4 33.19 -51.11 -18.53
CA SER A 4 34.34 -51.42 -19.37
C SER A 4 34.40 -52.91 -19.68
N SER A 5 34.30 -53.25 -20.97
CA SER A 5 34.24 -54.63 -21.48
C SER A 5 35.36 -55.54 -20.96
N GLU A 6 36.44 -54.93 -20.48
CA GLU A 6 37.61 -55.53 -19.85
C GLU A 6 37.31 -56.47 -18.67
N PHE A 7 36.26 -56.23 -17.88
CA PHE A 7 35.92 -57.07 -16.72
C PHE A 7 34.55 -57.75 -16.83
N SER A 8 33.89 -57.68 -17.98
CA SER A 8 32.54 -58.22 -18.16
C SER A 8 32.43 -59.69 -17.77
N ARG A 9 33.48 -60.50 -18.04
CA ARG A 9 33.52 -61.92 -17.65
C ARG A 9 33.40 -62.15 -16.15
N LEU A 10 33.94 -61.25 -15.32
CA LEU A 10 33.93 -61.35 -13.86
C LEU A 10 32.55 -61.00 -13.28
N PHE A 11 31.74 -60.24 -14.02
CA PHE A 11 30.36 -59.92 -13.63
C PHE A 11 29.35 -61.01 -14.03
N THR A 12 29.70 -61.87 -14.99
CA THR A 12 28.83 -62.94 -15.51
C THR A 12 29.27 -64.34 -15.07
N SER A 13 30.38 -64.47 -14.34
CA SER A 13 30.94 -65.74 -13.89
C SER A 13 31.39 -65.66 -12.43
N ASN A 14 31.25 -66.76 -11.68
CA ASN A 14 31.74 -66.87 -10.30
C ASN A 14 33.25 -67.13 -10.19
N HIS A 15 34.02 -66.95 -11.27
CA HIS A 15 35.48 -67.07 -11.20
C HIS A 15 36.08 -65.94 -10.36
N ALA A 16 36.99 -66.31 -9.44
CA ALA A 16 37.76 -65.33 -8.69
C ALA A 16 38.67 -64.51 -9.62
N PRO A 17 38.79 -63.19 -9.42
CA PRO A 17 39.70 -62.36 -10.19
C PRO A 17 41.16 -62.74 -9.90
N SER A 18 42.00 -62.69 -10.93
CA SER A 18 43.46 -62.85 -10.78
C SER A 18 44.07 -61.67 -10.03
N GLU A 19 45.29 -61.83 -9.48
CA GLU A 19 45.99 -60.75 -8.75
C GLU A 19 46.16 -59.47 -9.60
N GLY A 20 46.43 -59.63 -10.91
CA GLY A 20 46.54 -58.50 -11.83
C GLY A 20 45.21 -57.76 -12.01
N GLU A 21 44.09 -58.48 -12.07
CA GLU A 21 42.75 -57.89 -12.15
C GLU A 21 42.38 -57.19 -10.84
N ILE A 22 42.70 -57.77 -9.68
CA ILE A 22 42.49 -57.13 -8.37
C ILE A 22 43.22 -55.78 -8.32
N LYS A 23 44.48 -55.73 -8.76
CA LYS A 23 45.27 -54.49 -8.79
C LYS A 23 44.66 -53.46 -9.75
N SER A 24 44.27 -53.88 -10.95
CA SER A 24 43.66 -53.00 -11.96
C SER A 24 42.30 -52.45 -11.50
N ILE A 25 41.45 -53.30 -10.89
CA ILE A 25 40.17 -52.90 -10.29
C ILE A 25 40.42 -51.90 -9.15
N GLY A 26 41.38 -52.16 -8.28
CA GLY A 26 41.76 -51.24 -7.20
C GLY A 26 42.15 -49.85 -7.71
N GLN A 27 42.96 -49.78 -8.77
CA GLN A 27 43.31 -48.51 -9.42
C GLN A 27 42.09 -47.79 -10.01
N LYS A 28 41.17 -48.51 -10.67
CA LYS A 28 39.93 -47.92 -11.19
C LYS A 28 39.02 -47.41 -10.07
N ILE A 29 38.90 -48.13 -8.95
CA ILE A 29 38.13 -47.71 -7.78
C ILE A 29 38.73 -46.41 -7.23
N SER A 30 40.03 -46.37 -6.95
CA SER A 30 40.68 -45.15 -6.44
C SER A 30 40.53 -43.95 -7.40
N ALA A 31 40.58 -44.19 -8.72
CA ALA A 31 40.33 -43.13 -9.71
C ALA A 31 38.86 -42.65 -9.72
N LEU A 32 37.89 -43.53 -9.48
CA LEU A 32 36.48 -43.17 -9.37
C LEU A 32 36.19 -42.43 -8.06
N GLU A 33 36.76 -42.86 -6.95
CA GLU A 33 36.67 -42.18 -5.65
C GLU A 33 37.20 -40.74 -5.75
N GLN A 34 38.37 -40.55 -6.37
CA GLN A 34 38.92 -39.21 -6.60
C GLN A 34 37.99 -38.32 -7.44
N LYS A 35 37.29 -38.89 -8.44
CA LYS A 35 36.28 -38.16 -9.24
C LYS A 35 35.06 -37.80 -8.39
N ILE A 36 34.58 -38.71 -7.55
CA ILE A 36 33.47 -38.45 -6.62
C ILE A 36 33.83 -37.30 -5.68
N ASP A 37 35.03 -37.32 -5.10
CA ASP A 37 35.50 -36.26 -4.20
C ASP A 37 35.60 -34.90 -4.90
N THR A 38 36.10 -34.87 -6.14
CA THR A 38 36.18 -33.64 -6.96
C THR A 38 34.80 -33.06 -7.27
N ILE A 39 33.84 -33.91 -7.61
CA ILE A 39 32.45 -33.50 -7.86
C ILE A 39 31.81 -33.00 -6.56
N ASN A 40 32.03 -33.68 -5.45
CA ASN A 40 31.50 -33.28 -4.15
C ASN A 40 32.08 -31.92 -3.70
N ALA A 41 33.37 -31.69 -3.89
CA ALA A 41 34.01 -30.40 -3.64
C ALA A 41 33.38 -29.28 -4.51
N SER A 42 33.18 -29.55 -5.80
CA SER A 42 32.55 -28.60 -6.73
C SER A 42 31.08 -28.31 -6.36
N ASN A 43 30.34 -29.33 -5.93
CA ASN A 43 28.95 -29.20 -5.47
C ASN A 43 28.84 -28.38 -4.18
N LEU A 44 29.86 -28.42 -3.32
CA LEU A 44 29.92 -27.57 -2.13
C LEU A 44 30.14 -26.09 -2.48
N GLU A 45 30.93 -25.80 -3.52
CA GLU A 45 31.19 -24.43 -3.98
C GLU A 45 30.05 -23.82 -4.80
N LEU A 46 29.30 -24.64 -5.54
CA LEU A 46 28.26 -24.16 -6.46
C LEU A 46 27.19 -23.26 -5.79
N PRO A 47 26.65 -23.58 -4.59
CA PRO A 47 25.73 -22.68 -3.88
C PRO A 47 26.35 -21.34 -3.50
N ARG A 48 27.65 -21.30 -3.19
CA ARG A 48 28.38 -20.05 -2.90
C ARG A 48 28.45 -19.19 -4.17
N LEU A 49 28.91 -19.76 -5.27
CA LEU A 49 29.03 -19.07 -6.56
C LEU A 49 27.66 -18.61 -7.11
N LYS A 50 26.60 -19.41 -6.94
CA LYS A 50 25.23 -19.01 -7.31
C LYS A 50 24.77 -17.78 -6.52
N ARG A 51 24.99 -17.76 -5.20
CA ARG A 51 24.68 -16.59 -4.35
C ARG A 51 25.49 -15.36 -4.76
N GLU A 52 26.78 -15.55 -5.03
CA GLU A 52 27.66 -14.48 -5.47
C GLU A 52 27.21 -13.91 -6.83
N ARG A 53 26.92 -14.76 -7.81
CA ARG A 53 26.35 -14.34 -9.11
C ARG A 53 25.04 -13.60 -8.93
N GLN A 54 24.12 -14.11 -8.10
CA GLN A 54 22.83 -13.46 -7.84
C GLN A 54 23.00 -12.09 -7.18
N ALA A 55 23.95 -11.95 -6.25
CA ALA A 55 24.28 -10.66 -5.64
C ALA A 55 24.77 -9.66 -6.70
N HIS A 56 25.71 -10.06 -7.58
CA HIS A 56 26.21 -9.22 -8.66
C HIS A 56 25.14 -8.88 -9.70
N GLN A 57 24.28 -9.84 -10.07
CA GLN A 57 23.11 -9.59 -10.92
C GLN A 57 22.16 -8.58 -10.27
N GLY A 58 21.97 -8.66 -8.95
CA GLY A 58 21.21 -7.67 -8.19
C GLY A 58 21.81 -6.26 -8.25
N LEU A 59 23.15 -6.13 -8.25
CA LEU A 59 23.85 -4.85 -8.43
C LEU A 59 23.68 -4.30 -9.85
N LEU A 60 23.64 -5.18 -10.85
CA LEU A 60 23.46 -4.83 -12.27
C LEU A 60 21.99 -4.69 -12.69
N SER A 61 21.05 -4.93 -11.78
CA SER A 61 19.63 -4.85 -12.09
C SER A 61 19.26 -3.47 -12.66
N ALA A 62 18.58 -3.47 -13.80
CA ALA A 62 18.09 -2.26 -14.45
C ALA A 62 17.23 -1.40 -13.50
N THR A 63 16.53 -2.03 -12.55
CA THR A 63 15.71 -1.35 -11.54
C THR A 63 16.48 -0.35 -10.67
N ARG A 64 17.80 -0.52 -10.51
CA ARG A 64 18.65 0.43 -9.76
C ARG A 64 19.04 1.66 -10.56
N ARG A 65 18.86 1.63 -11.88
CA ARG A 65 19.23 2.71 -12.81
C ARG A 65 18.00 3.49 -13.29
N ILE A 66 16.80 3.10 -12.87
CA ILE A 66 15.57 3.83 -13.21
C ILE A 66 15.59 5.15 -12.42
N PRO A 67 15.46 6.31 -13.09
CA PRO A 67 15.33 7.59 -12.41
C PRO A 67 14.14 7.57 -11.44
N VAL A 68 14.29 8.27 -10.32
CA VAL A 68 13.28 8.30 -9.25
C VAL A 68 11.91 8.79 -9.76
N ASP A 69 11.91 9.74 -10.70
CA ASP A 69 10.70 10.29 -11.31
C ASP A 69 9.96 9.24 -12.17
N VAL A 70 10.71 8.41 -12.91
CA VAL A 70 10.13 7.32 -13.71
C VAL A 70 9.51 6.24 -12.82
N VAL A 71 10.13 5.96 -11.67
CA VAL A 71 9.52 5.08 -10.67
C VAL A 71 8.25 5.71 -10.12
N GLY A 72 8.24 7.02 -9.86
CA GLY A 72 7.05 7.78 -9.46
C GLY A 72 5.87 7.61 -10.43
N GLU A 73 6.12 7.77 -11.73
CA GLU A 73 5.10 7.54 -12.76
C GLU A 73 4.59 6.10 -12.80
N ILE A 74 5.47 5.11 -12.62
CA ILE A 74 5.07 3.70 -12.50
C ILE A 74 4.16 3.50 -11.30
N LEU A 75 4.45 4.14 -10.15
CA LEU A 75 3.59 4.06 -8.96
C LEU A 75 2.20 4.63 -9.24
N ILE A 76 2.12 5.82 -9.85
CA ILE A 76 0.85 6.45 -10.22
C ILE A 76 0.04 5.52 -11.13
N PHE A 77 0.69 4.97 -12.15
CA PHE A 77 0.05 4.04 -13.09
C PHE A 77 -0.44 2.75 -12.39
N ALA A 78 0.40 2.16 -11.53
CA ALA A 78 0.09 0.91 -10.83
C ALA A 78 -1.07 1.05 -9.83
N ILE A 79 -1.26 2.25 -9.26
CA ILE A 79 -2.31 2.52 -8.29
C ILE A 79 -3.64 2.87 -8.98
N GLY A 80 -3.59 3.43 -10.19
CA GLY A 80 -4.77 3.88 -10.93
C GLY A 80 -5.13 5.31 -10.53
N GLY A 81 -4.74 6.28 -11.36
CA GLY A 81 -4.93 7.71 -11.09
C GLY A 81 -6.38 8.04 -10.75
N GLY A 82 -6.62 8.45 -9.49
CA GLY A 82 -7.94 8.71 -8.95
C GLY A 82 -7.90 8.99 -7.45
N ALA A 83 -9.07 9.13 -6.83
CA ALA A 83 -9.17 9.23 -5.38
C ALA A 83 -8.77 7.90 -4.74
N LEU A 84 -7.70 7.92 -3.94
CA LEU A 84 -7.14 6.71 -3.34
C LEU A 84 -8.08 6.13 -2.28
N THR A 85 -8.58 4.93 -2.55
CA THR A 85 -9.30 4.13 -1.56
C THR A 85 -8.36 3.71 -0.43
N GLY A 86 -8.91 3.22 0.68
CA GLY A 86 -8.09 2.57 1.72
C GLY A 86 -7.16 1.46 1.19
N GLN A 87 -7.60 0.69 0.18
CA GLN A 87 -6.78 -0.37 -0.43
C GLN A 87 -5.61 0.22 -1.23
N ASP A 88 -5.82 1.33 -1.93
CA ASP A 88 -4.79 1.99 -2.72
C ASP A 88 -3.71 2.61 -1.84
N ARG A 89 -4.09 3.20 -0.70
CA ARG A 89 -3.12 3.69 0.30
C ARG A 89 -2.26 2.56 0.87
N LYS A 90 -2.86 1.39 1.11
CA LYS A 90 -2.12 0.20 1.50
C LYS A 90 -1.13 -0.21 0.39
N ARG A 91 -1.56 -0.21 -0.88
CA ARG A 91 -0.67 -0.49 -2.02
C ARG A 91 0.51 0.48 -2.09
N VAL A 92 0.29 1.79 -1.96
CA VAL A 92 1.38 2.78 -1.88
C VAL A 92 2.37 2.41 -0.77
N THR A 93 1.86 2.04 0.41
CA THR A 93 2.68 1.67 1.57
C THR A 93 3.47 0.40 1.30
N ASP A 94 2.84 -0.64 0.73
CA ASP A 94 3.50 -1.90 0.37
C ASP A 94 4.59 -1.67 -0.69
N LEU A 95 4.35 -0.79 -1.68
CA LEU A 95 5.32 -0.40 -2.70
C LEU A 95 6.53 0.32 -2.10
N CYS A 96 6.34 1.12 -1.04
CA CYS A 96 7.43 1.74 -0.28
C CYS A 96 8.32 0.72 0.45
N LEU A 97 7.85 -0.52 0.68
CA LEU A 97 8.62 -1.58 1.35
C LEU A 97 9.47 -2.40 0.38
N VAL A 98 9.32 -2.24 -0.94
CA VAL A 98 10.05 -2.99 -1.96
C VAL A 98 11.55 -2.67 -1.93
N SER A 99 11.90 -1.38 -1.87
CA SER A 99 13.30 -0.93 -1.80
C SER A 99 13.39 0.53 -1.35
N ARG A 100 14.60 0.98 -0.99
CA ARG A 100 14.87 2.39 -0.66
C ARG A 100 14.51 3.33 -1.82
N THR A 101 14.85 2.96 -3.06
CA THR A 101 14.56 3.77 -4.26
C THR A 101 13.06 3.92 -4.48
N TRP A 102 12.27 2.86 -4.27
CA TRP A 102 10.81 2.91 -4.41
C TRP A 102 10.17 3.78 -3.33
N ARG A 103 10.68 3.71 -2.09
CA ARG A 103 10.26 4.60 -1.01
C ARG A 103 10.58 6.06 -1.33
N GLU A 104 11.79 6.35 -1.79
CA GLU A 104 12.21 7.71 -2.17
C GLU A 104 11.33 8.23 -3.32
N ALA A 105 11.07 7.42 -4.35
CA ALA A 105 10.16 7.74 -5.44
C ALA A 105 8.75 8.07 -4.96
N ALA A 106 8.17 7.24 -4.11
CA ALA A 106 6.86 7.51 -3.55
C ALA A 106 6.82 8.84 -2.79
N MET A 107 7.85 9.13 -1.97
CA MET A 107 7.91 10.35 -1.15
C MET A 107 8.04 11.64 -1.97
N VAL A 108 8.73 11.62 -3.12
CA VAL A 108 8.82 12.78 -4.02
C VAL A 108 7.63 12.91 -4.97
N THR A 109 6.86 11.84 -5.15
CA THR A 109 5.67 11.81 -6.01
C THR A 109 4.45 12.32 -5.25
N HIS A 110 4.33 13.64 -5.10
CA HIS A 110 3.33 14.30 -4.24
C HIS A 110 1.88 13.90 -4.52
N CYS A 111 1.54 13.58 -5.77
CA CYS A 111 0.18 13.19 -6.16
C CYS A 111 -0.29 11.86 -5.55
N LEU A 112 0.62 11.01 -5.05
CA LEU A 112 0.25 9.78 -4.32
C LEU A 112 -0.32 10.05 -2.93
N TRP A 113 -0.24 11.29 -2.45
CA TRP A 113 -0.60 11.67 -1.08
C TRP A 113 -1.73 12.69 -1.02
N VAL A 114 -2.38 12.99 -2.15
CA VAL A 114 -3.37 14.09 -2.27
C VAL A 114 -4.74 13.73 -1.70
N SER A 115 -5.06 12.44 -1.57
CA SER A 115 -6.37 11.99 -1.11
C SER A 115 -6.27 11.07 0.10
N TYR A 116 -7.19 11.25 1.04
CA TYR A 116 -7.34 10.37 2.19
C TYR A 116 -8.82 10.09 2.48
N GLU A 117 -9.14 8.85 2.85
CA GLU A 117 -10.48 8.41 3.23
C GLU A 117 -10.52 8.07 4.72
N LEU A 118 -11.28 8.84 5.50
CA LEU A 118 -11.60 8.55 6.90
C LEU A 118 -12.88 7.71 6.96
N LYS A 119 -12.77 6.52 7.56
CA LYS A 119 -13.93 5.68 7.85
C LYS A 119 -14.45 5.98 9.25
N MET A 120 -15.76 6.05 9.39
CA MET A 120 -16.39 6.46 10.64
C MET A 120 -17.06 5.29 11.39
N PRO A 121 -17.03 5.30 12.74
CA PRO A 121 -16.31 6.25 13.60
C PRO A 121 -14.78 6.10 13.46
N CYS A 122 -14.06 7.23 13.52
CA CYS A 122 -12.59 7.24 13.49
C CYS A 122 -12.00 7.50 14.88
N HIS A 123 -10.85 6.89 15.15
CA HIS A 123 -10.06 7.14 16.35
C HIS A 123 -9.21 8.41 16.17
N PRO A 124 -8.74 9.05 17.26
CA PRO A 124 -7.81 10.19 17.18
C PRO A 124 -6.60 9.90 16.26
N GLN A 125 -6.06 8.69 16.34
CA GLN A 125 -4.91 8.24 15.54
C GLN A 125 -5.19 8.23 14.04
N ASP A 126 -6.44 7.99 13.63
CA ASP A 126 -6.81 7.99 12.21
C ASP A 126 -6.72 9.40 11.63
N CYS A 127 -7.09 10.42 12.41
CA CYS A 127 -6.97 11.83 12.03
C CYS A 127 -5.49 12.25 11.96
N GLU A 128 -4.67 11.85 12.95
CA GLU A 128 -3.22 12.11 12.95
C GLU A 128 -2.52 11.45 11.75
N TYR A 129 -2.94 10.22 11.41
CA TYR A 129 -2.44 9.52 10.24
C TYR A 129 -2.89 10.19 8.94
N ALA A 130 -4.15 10.62 8.85
CA ALA A 130 -4.67 11.37 7.71
C ALA A 130 -3.89 12.68 7.50
N GLU A 131 -3.60 13.41 8.57
CA GLU A 131 -2.78 14.63 8.52
C GLU A 131 -1.37 14.33 8.02
N SER A 132 -0.72 13.33 8.61
CA SER A 132 0.63 12.90 8.24
C SER A 132 0.72 12.40 6.80
N TRP A 133 -0.35 11.77 6.30
CA TRP A 133 -0.48 11.35 4.91
C TRP A 133 -0.58 12.57 3.99
N LEU A 134 -1.59 13.42 4.21
CA LEU A 134 -1.88 14.57 3.36
C LEU A 134 -0.76 15.62 3.36
N LYS A 135 0.00 15.75 4.44
CA LYS A 135 1.17 16.65 4.51
C LYS A 135 2.24 16.31 3.47
N ARG A 136 2.35 15.04 3.04
CA ARG A 136 3.31 14.60 2.02
C ARG A 136 2.97 15.08 0.61
N SER A 137 1.74 15.54 0.38
CA SER A 137 1.33 16.12 -0.91
C SER A 137 1.87 17.55 -1.15
N GLY A 138 2.53 18.15 -0.17
CA GLY A 138 3.07 19.50 -0.29
C GLY A 138 1.99 20.53 -0.57
N CYS A 139 2.15 21.31 -1.64
CA CYS A 139 1.21 22.35 -2.06
C CYS A 139 0.07 21.86 -2.97
N MET A 140 -0.01 20.56 -3.26
CA MET A 140 -1.06 20.02 -4.13
C MET A 140 -2.46 20.14 -3.49
N ALA A 141 -3.46 20.14 -4.37
CA ALA A 141 -4.88 20.10 -4.06
C ALA A 141 -5.22 18.84 -3.24
N LYS A 142 -5.61 19.02 -1.97
CA LYS A 142 -5.92 17.89 -1.08
C LYS A 142 -7.41 17.57 -1.09
N THR A 143 -7.70 16.28 -1.06
CA THR A 143 -9.05 15.72 -0.99
C THR A 143 -9.21 14.89 0.27
N LEU A 144 -10.24 15.17 1.06
CA LEU A 144 -10.64 14.32 2.17
C LEU A 144 -11.99 13.69 1.86
N SER A 145 -12.06 12.36 1.89
CA SER A 145 -13.31 11.61 1.85
C SER A 145 -13.64 11.13 3.27
N ILE A 146 -14.87 11.31 3.70
CA ILE A 146 -15.38 10.83 4.99
C ILE A 146 -16.50 9.85 4.68
N ASP A 147 -16.27 8.56 4.95
CA ASP A 147 -17.25 7.50 4.73
C ASP A 147 -17.89 7.09 6.07
N TYR A 148 -19.20 7.29 6.16
CA TYR A 148 -20.04 6.88 7.27
C TYR A 148 -20.92 5.70 6.84
N PRO A 149 -20.70 4.47 7.36
CA PRO A 149 -21.37 3.27 6.89
C PRO A 149 -22.83 3.13 7.41
N PRO A 150 -23.68 2.32 6.73
CA PRO A 150 -25.14 2.28 6.99
C PRO A 150 -25.54 1.67 8.32
N ASP A 151 -24.69 0.79 8.84
CA ASP A 151 -25.03 -0.11 9.93
C ASP A 151 -24.22 0.15 11.20
N SER A 152 -23.78 1.39 11.43
CA SER A 152 -23.16 1.74 12.73
C SER A 152 -24.25 1.92 13.80
N SER A 153 -25.04 0.87 14.05
CA SER A 153 -26.17 0.82 14.97
C SER A 153 -25.84 1.22 16.42
N VAL A 154 -24.56 1.21 16.79
CA VAL A 154 -24.10 1.48 18.16
C VAL A 154 -23.72 2.97 18.39
N PHE A 155 -23.46 3.77 17.35
CA PHE A 155 -23.00 5.18 17.48
C PHE A 155 -23.67 6.14 16.49
N LYS A 156 -24.97 5.94 16.23
CA LYS A 156 -25.72 6.56 15.11
C LYS A 156 -25.72 8.09 15.00
N TYR A 157 -25.39 8.82 16.07
CA TYR A 157 -25.65 10.27 16.08
C TYR A 157 -24.42 11.17 16.21
N TRP A 158 -23.26 10.71 16.66
CA TRP A 158 -22.15 11.63 16.97
C TRP A 158 -20.81 11.34 16.29
N ALA A 159 -20.73 10.31 15.44
CA ALA A 159 -19.44 9.90 14.88
C ALA A 159 -18.77 10.99 14.01
N LEU A 160 -19.56 11.81 13.31
CA LEU A 160 -19.03 12.94 12.55
C LEU A 160 -18.78 14.19 13.40
N SER A 161 -19.27 14.24 14.64
CA SER A 161 -19.05 15.36 15.58
C SER A 161 -17.95 15.07 16.59
N THR A 162 -17.08 14.10 16.31
CA THR A 162 -15.99 13.80 17.23
C THR A 162 -15.06 15.00 17.34
N PRO A 163 -14.61 15.38 18.55
CA PRO A 163 -13.70 16.52 18.73
C PRO A 163 -12.44 16.42 17.86
N ASN A 164 -11.97 15.20 17.58
CA ASN A 164 -10.80 14.97 16.74
C ASN A 164 -11.06 15.28 15.27
N LEU A 165 -12.21 14.89 14.70
CA LEU A 165 -12.54 15.27 13.33
C LEU A 165 -12.74 16.78 13.22
N ILE A 166 -13.46 17.38 14.18
CA ILE A 166 -13.68 18.83 14.21
C ILE A 166 -12.33 19.56 14.26
N LYS A 167 -11.43 19.15 15.16
CA LYS A 167 -10.07 19.68 15.26
C LYS A 167 -9.28 19.46 13.97
N PHE A 168 -9.34 18.27 13.38
CA PHE A 168 -8.64 17.96 12.13
C PHE A 168 -9.13 18.82 10.97
N LEU A 169 -10.43 19.04 10.83
CA LEU A 169 -10.99 19.91 9.79
C LEU A 169 -10.63 21.38 10.02
N LYS A 170 -10.46 21.80 11.28
CA LYS A 170 -10.07 23.16 11.69
C LYS A 170 -8.58 23.47 11.52
N ASP A 171 -7.76 22.66 12.18
CA ASP A 171 -6.34 22.92 12.38
C ASP A 171 -5.46 22.10 11.41
N GLY A 172 -6.08 21.15 10.70
CA GLY A 172 -5.37 20.25 9.81
C GLY A 172 -4.94 20.88 8.49
N PRO A 173 -4.59 20.05 7.49
CA PRO A 173 -4.05 20.54 6.23
C PRO A 173 -5.13 21.28 5.44
N THR A 174 -4.71 22.27 4.64
CA THR A 174 -5.61 22.99 3.72
C THR A 174 -6.27 22.03 2.73
N LEU A 175 -7.58 21.81 2.86
CA LEU A 175 -8.36 20.95 1.98
C LEU A 175 -8.97 21.77 0.84
N GLN A 176 -8.90 21.22 -0.38
CA GLN A 176 -9.55 21.81 -1.55
C GLN A 176 -10.85 21.09 -1.87
N SER A 177 -10.93 19.79 -1.58
CA SER A 177 -12.09 18.95 -1.84
C SER A 177 -12.45 18.17 -0.59
N ILE A 178 -13.73 18.18 -0.22
CA ILE A 178 -14.28 17.36 0.86
C ILE A 178 -15.47 16.59 0.31
N VAL A 179 -15.43 15.27 0.47
CA VAL A 179 -16.51 14.36 0.08
C VAL A 179 -17.01 13.67 1.34
N ILE A 180 -18.31 13.74 1.61
CA ILE A 180 -18.93 13.10 2.75
C ILE A 180 -19.96 12.10 2.23
N SER A 181 -19.75 10.82 2.51
CA SER A 181 -20.71 9.77 2.20
C SER A 181 -21.38 9.32 3.50
N CYS A 182 -22.71 9.37 3.57
CA CYS A 182 -23.44 8.96 4.76
C CYS A 182 -24.83 8.40 4.43
N ASP A 183 -25.37 7.58 5.32
CA ASP A 183 -26.68 6.96 5.12
C ASP A 183 -27.86 7.80 5.55
N SER A 184 -27.64 8.96 6.16
CA SER A 184 -28.73 9.89 6.49
C SER A 184 -28.15 11.30 6.61
N PRO A 185 -28.97 12.37 6.56
CA PRO A 185 -28.49 13.73 6.74
C PRO A 185 -28.10 14.08 8.19
N SER A 186 -28.50 13.25 9.17
CA SER A 186 -28.30 13.53 10.60
C SER A 186 -26.82 13.66 11.01
N PRO A 187 -25.91 12.73 10.63
CA PRO A 187 -24.49 12.89 10.90
C PRO A 187 -23.90 14.18 10.30
N LEU A 188 -24.30 14.55 9.09
CA LEU A 188 -23.84 15.79 8.44
C LEU A 188 -24.27 17.02 9.25
N ARG A 189 -25.53 17.06 9.70
CA ARG A 189 -26.04 18.16 10.54
C ARG A 189 -25.21 18.31 11.81
N ASN A 190 -24.89 17.20 12.47
CA ASN A 190 -24.14 17.21 13.71
C ASN A 190 -22.68 17.62 13.49
N LEU A 191 -22.05 17.20 12.38
CA LEU A 191 -20.73 17.67 11.97
C LEU A 191 -20.72 19.18 11.80
N MET A 192 -21.66 19.69 11.02
CA MET A 192 -21.79 21.12 10.76
C MET A 192 -21.97 21.87 12.08
N GLN A 193 -22.94 21.49 12.90
CA GLN A 193 -23.15 22.11 14.20
C GLN A 193 -21.87 22.11 15.06
N GLY A 194 -21.11 21.02 15.10
CA GLY A 194 -19.84 20.93 15.82
C GLY A 194 -18.77 21.91 15.31
N LEU A 195 -18.69 22.12 14.00
CA LEU A 195 -17.74 23.06 13.40
C LEU A 195 -18.10 24.51 13.75
N TRP A 196 -19.38 24.85 13.73
CA TRP A 196 -19.90 26.18 14.01
C TRP A 196 -19.84 26.56 15.49
N THR A 197 -20.06 25.61 16.41
CA THR A 197 -19.99 25.88 17.86
C THR A 197 -18.56 26.08 18.36
N SER A 198 -17.57 25.54 17.64
CA SER A 198 -16.23 25.38 18.20
C SER A 198 -15.33 26.63 18.17
N THR A 199 -15.71 27.77 17.55
CA THR A 199 -15.03 29.08 17.78
C THR A 199 -15.73 30.25 17.05
N PRO A 200 -16.29 31.26 17.77
CA PRO A 200 -16.71 32.52 17.17
C PRO A 200 -15.48 33.39 16.84
N GLY A 201 -15.31 33.77 15.57
CA GLY A 201 -14.34 34.79 15.14
C GLY A 201 -13.06 34.30 14.42
N GLU A 202 -12.83 33.00 14.33
CA GLU A 202 -11.75 32.43 13.51
C GLU A 202 -12.21 32.23 12.06
N SER A 203 -11.28 32.36 11.12
CA SER A 203 -11.55 32.06 9.70
C SER A 203 -12.08 30.64 9.58
N LEU A 204 -13.24 30.49 8.94
CA LEU A 204 -13.87 29.19 8.71
C LEU A 204 -12.85 28.23 8.07
N PRO A 205 -12.74 26.98 8.57
CA PRO A 205 -11.83 25.97 8.00
C PRO A 205 -12.03 25.72 6.51
N TRP A 206 -13.20 26.10 6.02
CA TRP A 206 -13.64 25.89 4.66
C TRP A 206 -13.17 26.98 3.69
N ALA A 207 -12.43 27.99 4.13
CA ALA A 207 -12.02 29.10 3.27
C ALA A 207 -11.22 28.63 2.03
N SER A 208 -10.54 27.49 2.12
CA SER A 208 -9.80 26.89 1.01
C SER A 208 -10.57 25.86 0.19
N VAL A 209 -11.74 25.43 0.67
CA VAL A 209 -12.50 24.33 0.08
C VAL A 209 -13.22 24.84 -1.16
N LYS A 210 -12.85 24.29 -2.32
CA LYS A 210 -13.43 24.64 -3.62
C LYS A 210 -14.48 23.64 -4.08
N PHE A 211 -14.44 22.43 -3.55
CA PHE A 211 -15.37 21.37 -3.88
C PHE A 211 -15.90 20.72 -2.60
N PHE A 212 -17.22 20.67 -2.47
CA PHE A 212 -17.88 20.00 -1.36
C PHE A 212 -19.00 19.13 -1.93
N ARG A 213 -18.90 17.82 -1.68
CA ARG A 213 -19.88 16.84 -2.14
C ARG A 213 -20.40 16.05 -0.97
N VAL A 214 -21.71 15.87 -0.93
CA VAL A 214 -22.39 15.01 0.02
C VAL A 214 -23.11 13.92 -0.76
N ASP A 215 -22.75 12.67 -0.51
CA ASP A 215 -23.44 11.51 -1.06
C ASP A 215 -24.31 10.91 0.05
N VAL A 216 -25.63 11.07 -0.06
CA VAL A 216 -26.57 10.44 0.87
C VAL A 216 -27.13 9.16 0.25
N ARG A 217 -26.92 8.02 0.91
CA ARG A 217 -27.28 6.70 0.35
C ARG A 217 -28.77 6.38 0.43
N THR A 218 -29.47 6.88 1.44
CA THR A 218 -30.93 6.74 1.55
C THR A 218 -31.62 7.95 0.98
N ASP A 219 -32.91 7.80 0.69
CA ASP A 219 -33.76 8.94 0.35
C ASP A 219 -33.64 10.02 1.44
N TRP A 220 -33.52 11.26 0.98
CA TRP A 220 -33.48 12.43 1.84
C TRP A 220 -34.89 12.66 2.42
N GLU A 221 -35.26 11.88 3.43
CA GLU A 221 -36.54 12.03 4.11
C GLU A 221 -36.37 13.03 5.25
N GLU A 222 -36.79 14.28 5.03
CA GLU A 222 -36.97 15.26 6.10
C GLU A 222 -38.19 14.86 6.93
N HIS A 223 -37.99 13.91 7.84
CA HIS A 223 -39.00 13.51 8.80
C HIS A 223 -39.39 14.68 9.71
N GLY A 224 -40.48 15.34 9.35
CA GLY A 224 -41.28 16.17 10.25
C GLY A 224 -40.74 17.58 10.49
N GLN A 225 -41.01 18.49 9.55
CA GLN A 225 -41.52 19.84 9.82
C GLN A 225 -41.83 20.53 8.50
N SER A 226 -43.04 20.30 8.00
CA SER A 226 -43.60 20.96 6.82
C SER A 226 -43.52 22.49 7.00
N GLY A 227 -42.52 23.14 6.43
CA GLY A 227 -42.44 24.60 6.34
C GLY A 227 -41.12 25.28 6.73
N ARG A 228 -40.10 24.57 7.24
CA ARG A 228 -38.75 25.14 7.42
C ARG A 228 -37.75 24.43 6.53
N THR A 229 -37.43 25.07 5.40
CA THR A 229 -36.29 24.68 4.55
C THR A 229 -35.07 24.45 5.43
N SER A 230 -34.47 23.28 5.25
CA SER A 230 -33.40 22.71 6.05
C SER A 230 -32.34 23.72 6.49
N THR A 231 -32.38 24.11 7.77
CA THR A 231 -31.45 25.09 8.37
C THR A 231 -29.99 24.68 8.31
N PHE A 232 -29.67 23.43 7.95
CA PHE A 232 -28.27 23.03 7.85
C PHE A 232 -27.57 23.54 6.58
N LEU A 233 -28.31 23.88 5.52
CA LEU A 233 -27.70 24.43 4.29
C LEU A 233 -27.00 25.76 4.55
N GLN A 234 -27.47 26.53 5.54
CA GLN A 234 -26.82 27.77 5.98
C GLN A 234 -25.44 27.53 6.61
N TYR A 235 -25.15 26.29 7.00
CA TYR A 235 -23.88 25.87 7.57
C TYR A 235 -22.91 25.31 6.54
N LEU A 236 -23.36 25.09 5.31
CA LEU A 236 -22.48 24.67 4.23
C LEU A 236 -21.55 25.82 3.84
N PRO A 237 -20.35 25.50 3.33
CA PRO A 237 -19.44 26.55 2.93
C PRO A 237 -20.01 27.28 1.71
N PRO A 238 -19.80 28.59 1.57
CA PRO A 238 -20.26 29.37 0.43
C PRO A 238 -19.42 29.00 -0.80
N ILE A 239 -19.72 27.87 -1.43
CA ILE A 239 -18.95 27.32 -2.55
C ILE A 239 -19.74 27.55 -3.85
N PRO A 240 -19.08 27.95 -4.94
CA PRO A 240 -19.74 28.23 -6.22
C PRO A 240 -20.41 27.00 -6.87
N ILE A 241 -20.04 25.78 -6.45
CA ILE A 241 -20.55 24.53 -7.01
C ILE A 241 -20.94 23.62 -5.85
N LEU A 242 -22.24 23.47 -5.64
CA LEU A 242 -22.83 22.45 -4.76
C LEU A 242 -23.47 21.38 -5.65
N SER A 243 -22.96 20.15 -5.57
CA SER A 243 -23.59 18.97 -6.18
C SER A 243 -24.21 18.13 -5.07
N PHE A 244 -25.50 17.89 -5.17
CA PHE A 244 -26.25 16.91 -4.37
C PHE A 244 -26.52 15.67 -5.21
#